data_AF-A0A942P6N4-F1
#
_entry.id   AF-A0A942P6N4-F1
#
_cell.length_a   1.000
_cell.length_b   1.000
_cell.length_c   1.000
_cell.angle_alpha   90.00
_cell.angle_beta   90.00
_cell.angle_gamma   90.00
#
_symmetry.space_group_name_H-M   'P 1'
#
loop_
_entity.id
_entity.type
_entity.pdbx_description
1 polymer ?
#
loop_
_entity_poly.entity_id
_entity_poly.type
_entity_poly.pdbx_seq_one_letter_code
_entity_poly.pdbx_strand_id
1 'polypeptide(L)'
;MTREITIIQKFNAIKRVLENHSSTFDGKPNAIAFRDRFYSKSLELSNRLNNLVRPVNSFYAERKSQRENLQNQLKRMTEFGIMLAKGTQNSAMLAAFTRYKKMINTTSAKMMLQVAHDELSLINSQMAAAQALGLDSSFMDGFEEMLAGYQQAFNTTQNQLDVRRAERDAVNTLIKECNTILRFELDQFVRFNAPENQVLAKNFQRLRRVKRASSKSGNNMTSDITGTVSDTTTGLPVAGALVKIIEQGWSVTTDADGDFLFDELPAGHITLSCHAPGYEVPEIASFELGLNDHVVWNFKLKKLASGS
;
A
#
# COMPACT_ATOMS: atom_id res chain seq x y z
N MET A 1 8.56 4.44 9.02
CA MET A 1 9.25 5.72 8.67
C MET A 1 10.27 6.17 9.71
N THR A 2 10.04 5.97 11.01
CA THR A 2 10.97 6.34 12.10
C THR A 2 12.37 5.72 11.96
N ARG A 3 12.47 4.49 11.44
CA ARG A 3 13.75 3.81 11.18
C ARG A 3 14.57 4.50 10.07
N GLU A 4 13.96 4.82 8.94
CA GLU A 4 14.62 5.49 7.80
C GLU A 4 15.10 6.89 8.20
N ILE A 5 14.27 7.64 8.93
CA ILE A 5 14.62 8.95 9.49
C ILE A 5 15.84 8.85 10.40
N THR A 6 15.89 7.84 11.28
CA THR A 6 17.03 7.60 12.17
C THR A 6 18.31 7.27 11.39
N ILE A 7 18.19 6.50 10.29
CA ILE A 7 19.33 6.16 9.42
C ILE A 7 19.88 7.43 8.73
N ILE A 8 19.00 8.28 8.21
CA ILE A 8 19.40 9.55 7.59
C ILE A 8 20.08 10.48 8.59
N GLN A 9 19.54 10.61 9.80
CA GLN A 9 20.19 11.39 10.87
C GLN A 9 21.61 10.90 11.15
N LYS A 10 21.85 9.58 11.12
CA LYS A 10 23.20 9.01 11.26
C LYS A 10 24.08 9.32 10.05
N PHE A 11 23.57 9.18 8.82
CA PHE A 11 24.34 9.54 7.62
C PHE A 11 24.70 11.03 7.59
N ASN A 12 23.79 11.91 7.98
CA ASN A 12 24.04 13.35 8.12
C ASN A 12 25.07 13.64 9.23
N ALA A 13 25.04 12.92 10.36
CA ALA A 13 26.06 13.06 11.39
C ALA A 13 27.44 12.59 10.90
N ILE A 14 27.49 11.50 10.14
CA ILE A 14 28.73 11.02 9.51
C ILE A 14 29.26 12.06 8.51
N LYS A 15 28.38 12.60 7.66
CA LYS A 15 28.72 13.68 6.72
C LYS A 15 29.37 14.87 7.44
N ARG A 16 28.76 15.37 8.52
CA ARG A 16 29.32 16.46 9.34
C ARG A 16 30.70 16.13 9.91
N VAL A 17 30.91 14.91 10.38
CA VAL A 17 32.23 14.50 10.91
C VAL A 17 33.29 14.50 9.80
N LEU A 18 32.94 14.06 8.59
CA LEU A 18 33.84 14.07 7.43
C LEU A 18 34.13 15.50 6.94
N GLU A 19 33.13 16.38 6.94
CA GLU A 19 33.28 17.80 6.57
C GLU A 19 34.19 18.55 7.54
N ASN A 20 34.03 18.33 8.85
CA ASN A 20 34.83 18.98 9.89
C ASN A 20 36.31 18.57 9.87
N HIS A 21 36.67 17.49 9.17
CA HIS A 21 38.06 17.01 9.04
C HIS A 21 38.48 16.97 7.57
N SER A 22 38.04 17.95 6.77
CA SER A 22 38.34 18.06 5.34
C SER A 22 39.84 17.98 5.01
N SER A 23 40.69 18.52 5.89
CA SER A 23 42.16 18.49 5.74
C SER A 23 42.77 17.09 5.62
N THR A 24 42.11 16.05 6.12
CA THR A 24 42.59 14.66 5.98
C THR A 24 42.42 14.09 4.56
N PHE A 25 41.61 14.74 3.74
CA PHE A 25 41.31 14.39 2.35
C PHE A 25 42.14 15.19 1.36
N ASP A 26 42.85 16.24 1.80
CA ASP A 26 43.66 17.10 0.94
C ASP A 26 44.78 16.28 0.27
N GLY A 27 44.98 16.50 -1.03
CA GLY A 27 45.96 15.75 -1.84
C GLY A 27 45.60 14.29 -2.15
N LYS A 28 44.41 13.81 -1.76
CA LYS A 28 43.97 12.41 -1.95
C LYS A 28 42.72 12.35 -2.85
N PRO A 29 42.86 12.39 -4.19
CA PRO A 29 41.73 12.52 -5.13
C PRO A 29 40.72 11.38 -5.06
N ASN A 30 41.16 10.14 -4.86
CA ASN A 30 40.26 8.99 -4.72
C ASN A 30 39.43 9.04 -3.43
N ALA A 31 40.01 9.54 -2.33
CA ALA A 31 39.30 9.68 -1.06
C ALA A 31 38.23 10.78 -1.11
N ILE A 32 38.52 11.87 -1.82
CA ILE A 32 37.55 12.93 -2.14
C ILE A 32 36.39 12.34 -2.96
N ALA A 33 36.69 11.53 -3.99
CA ALA A 33 35.65 10.90 -4.80
C ALA A 33 34.72 9.96 -3.98
N PHE A 34 35.24 9.17 -3.04
CA PHE A 34 34.42 8.33 -2.15
C PHE A 34 33.47 9.16 -1.28
N ARG A 35 34.00 10.24 -0.70
CA ARG A 35 33.23 11.19 0.13
C ARG A 35 32.12 11.84 -0.68
N ASP A 36 32.42 12.32 -1.89
CA ASP A 36 31.46 13.04 -2.71
C ASP A 36 30.35 12.12 -3.23
N ARG A 37 30.67 10.85 -3.56
CA ARG A 37 29.65 9.81 -3.86
C ARG A 37 28.75 9.53 -2.67
N PHE A 38 29.29 9.47 -1.45
CA PHE A 38 28.49 9.30 -0.24
C PHE A 38 27.57 10.51 -0.01
N TYR A 39 28.05 11.74 -0.25
CA TYR A 39 27.25 12.95 -0.10
C TYR A 39 26.11 13.05 -1.10
N SER A 40 26.36 12.74 -2.38
CA SER A 40 25.32 12.77 -3.42
C SER A 40 24.22 11.75 -3.13
N LYS A 41 24.58 10.52 -2.77
CA LYS A 41 23.60 9.47 -2.43
C LYS A 41 22.83 9.76 -1.14
N SER A 42 23.47 10.34 -0.13
CA SER A 42 22.79 10.76 1.11
C SER A 42 21.80 11.90 0.87
N LEU A 43 22.10 12.80 -0.07
CA LEU A 43 21.20 13.88 -0.47
C LEU A 43 19.99 13.31 -1.24
N GLU A 44 20.23 12.42 -2.21
CA GLU A 44 19.19 11.73 -2.96
C GLU A 44 18.23 10.96 -2.02
N LEU A 45 18.78 10.24 -1.05
CA LEU A 45 18.01 9.52 -0.03
C LEU A 45 17.06 10.44 0.75
N SER A 46 17.55 11.64 1.13
CA SER A 46 16.75 12.62 1.87
C SER A 46 15.60 13.18 1.02
N ASN A 47 15.87 13.45 -0.26
CA ASN A 47 14.86 13.94 -1.19
C ASN A 47 13.74 12.91 -1.44
N ARG A 48 14.12 11.64 -1.62
CA ARG A 48 13.15 10.54 -1.83
C ARG A 48 12.29 10.27 -0.60
N LEU A 49 12.86 10.39 0.60
CA LEU A 49 12.09 10.19 1.83
C LEU A 49 10.99 11.26 2.01
N ASN A 50 11.21 12.49 1.56
CA ASN A 50 10.18 13.54 1.61
C ASN A 50 8.91 13.14 0.85
N ASN A 51 9.04 12.35 -0.22
CA ASN A 51 7.91 11.83 -0.99
C ASN A 51 7.11 10.77 -0.21
N LEU A 52 7.72 10.12 0.79
CA LEU A 52 7.10 9.07 1.62
C LEU A 52 6.36 9.63 2.85
N VAL A 53 6.48 10.92 3.15
CA VAL A 53 5.89 11.57 4.35
C VAL A 53 4.37 11.56 4.32
N ARG A 54 3.74 11.64 3.14
CA ARG A 54 2.27 11.63 3.03
C ARG A 54 1.69 10.32 3.58
N PRO A 55 0.69 10.37 4.49
CA PRO A 55 0.05 9.18 5.02
C PRO A 55 -0.69 8.39 3.94
N VAL A 56 -0.68 7.06 4.03
CA VAL A 56 -1.35 6.18 3.06
C VAL A 56 -2.86 6.43 3.01
N ASN A 57 -3.50 6.69 4.15
CA ASN A 57 -4.93 6.99 4.24
C ASN A 57 -5.34 8.22 3.41
N SER A 58 -4.44 9.18 3.19
CA SER A 58 -4.72 10.35 2.37
C SER A 58 -4.99 9.99 0.90
N PHE A 59 -4.41 8.89 0.41
CA PHE A 59 -4.60 8.42 -0.97
C PHE A 59 -5.94 7.71 -1.19
N TYR A 60 -6.55 7.22 -0.11
CA TYR A 60 -7.84 6.53 -0.15
C TYR A 60 -9.04 7.45 0.09
N ALA A 61 -8.84 8.64 0.66
CA ALA A 61 -9.92 9.56 1.02
C ALA A 61 -10.77 9.97 -0.20
N GLU A 62 -10.13 10.35 -1.30
CA GLU A 62 -10.82 10.74 -2.53
C GLU A 62 -11.53 9.56 -3.18
N ARG A 63 -10.86 8.40 -3.26
CA ARG A 63 -11.45 7.15 -3.77
C ARG A 63 -12.69 6.75 -3.00
N LYS A 64 -12.66 6.88 -1.66
CA LYS A 64 -13.78 6.56 -0.78
C LYS A 64 -14.97 7.48 -1.04
N SER A 65 -14.73 8.79 -1.10
CA SER A 65 -15.77 9.78 -1.40
C SER A 65 -16.43 9.54 -2.77
N GLN A 66 -15.61 9.35 -3.82
CA GLN A 66 -16.11 9.07 -5.16
C GLN A 66 -16.89 7.74 -5.24
N ARG A 67 -16.46 6.72 -4.49
CA ARG A 67 -17.19 5.45 -4.39
C ARG A 67 -18.57 5.62 -3.78
N GLU A 68 -18.69 6.37 -2.70
CA GLU A 68 -19.98 6.62 -2.04
C GLU A 68 -20.95 7.34 -2.98
N ASN A 69 -20.46 8.35 -3.72
CA ASN A 69 -21.24 9.07 -4.72
C ASN A 69 -21.72 8.15 -5.85
N LEU A 70 -20.79 7.39 -6.45
CA LEU A 70 -21.12 6.46 -7.53
C LEU A 70 -22.09 5.38 -7.05
N GLN A 71 -21.88 4.81 -5.86
CA GLN A 71 -22.75 3.77 -5.31
C GLN A 71 -24.19 4.26 -5.13
N ASN A 72 -24.36 5.51 -4.67
CA ASN A 72 -25.69 6.11 -4.50
C ASN A 72 -26.39 6.34 -5.84
N GLN A 73 -25.69 6.83 -6.86
CA GLN A 73 -26.29 6.96 -8.19
C GLN A 73 -26.52 5.61 -8.87
N LEU A 74 -25.62 4.65 -8.69
CA LEU A 74 -25.76 3.31 -9.24
C LEU A 74 -27.01 2.63 -8.70
N LYS A 75 -27.33 2.77 -7.40
CA LYS A 75 -28.61 2.28 -6.84
C LYS A 75 -29.83 2.85 -7.57
N ARG A 76 -29.82 4.15 -7.87
CA ARG A 76 -30.90 4.84 -8.61
C ARG A 76 -30.98 4.33 -10.05
N MET A 77 -29.84 4.17 -10.71
CA MET A 77 -29.74 3.60 -12.06
C MET A 77 -30.25 2.17 -12.11
N THR A 78 -29.88 1.32 -11.14
CA THR A 78 -30.39 -0.04 -11.06
C THR A 78 -31.91 -0.09 -10.88
N GLU A 79 -32.48 0.79 -10.05
CA GLU A 79 -33.93 0.87 -9.86
C GLU A 79 -34.65 1.32 -11.12
N PHE A 80 -34.10 2.32 -11.82
CA PHE A 80 -34.59 2.74 -13.12
C PHE A 80 -34.48 1.61 -14.16
N GLY A 81 -33.36 0.89 -14.20
CA GLY A 81 -33.14 -0.24 -15.09
C GLY A 81 -34.14 -1.38 -14.87
N ILE A 82 -34.52 -1.67 -13.61
CA ILE A 82 -35.60 -2.63 -13.29
C ILE A 82 -36.95 -2.14 -13.84
N MET A 83 -37.26 -0.85 -13.69
CA MET A 83 -38.49 -0.26 -14.22
C MET A 83 -38.55 -0.35 -15.75
N LEU A 84 -37.44 0.02 -16.41
CA LEU A 84 -37.29 -0.04 -17.87
C LEU A 84 -37.40 -1.48 -18.39
N ALA A 85 -36.76 -2.45 -17.72
CA ALA A 85 -36.85 -3.86 -18.08
C ALA A 85 -38.28 -4.41 -17.98
N LYS A 86 -39.03 -4.00 -16.95
CA LYS A 86 -40.45 -4.36 -16.80
C LYS A 86 -41.32 -3.70 -17.88
N GLY A 87 -41.09 -2.42 -18.19
CA GLY A 87 -41.83 -1.69 -19.21
C GLY A 87 -41.61 -2.24 -20.62
N THR A 88 -40.41 -2.72 -20.92
CA THR A 88 -40.03 -3.32 -22.21
C THR A 88 -40.27 -4.83 -22.28
N GLN A 89 -40.77 -5.45 -21.20
CA GLN A 89 -40.93 -6.91 -21.07
C GLN A 89 -39.64 -7.71 -21.32
N ASN A 90 -38.46 -7.13 -21.06
CA ASN A 90 -37.17 -7.77 -21.25
C ASN A 90 -36.74 -8.55 -20.00
N SER A 91 -36.94 -9.88 -20.02
CA SER A 91 -36.63 -10.78 -18.91
C SER A 91 -35.12 -10.90 -18.61
N ALA A 92 -34.27 -10.81 -19.63
CA ALA A 92 -32.81 -10.88 -19.47
C ALA A 92 -32.27 -9.64 -18.75
N MET A 93 -32.73 -8.45 -19.17
CA MET A 93 -32.40 -7.18 -18.53
C MET A 93 -32.90 -7.16 -17.08
N LEU A 94 -34.13 -7.63 -16.83
CA LEU A 94 -34.67 -7.70 -15.48
C LEU A 94 -33.83 -8.59 -14.55
N ALA A 95 -33.36 -9.73 -15.05
CA ALA A 95 -32.49 -10.64 -14.30
C ALA A 95 -31.13 -9.99 -13.96
N ALA A 96 -30.52 -9.29 -14.92
CA ALA A 96 -29.26 -8.58 -14.74
C ALA A 96 -29.36 -7.50 -13.65
N PHE A 97 -30.31 -6.57 -13.76
CA PHE A 97 -30.48 -5.50 -12.77
C PHE A 97 -30.87 -6.03 -11.38
N THR A 98 -31.66 -7.10 -11.29
CA THR A 98 -32.00 -7.73 -10.00
C THR A 98 -30.75 -8.30 -9.31
N ARG A 99 -29.81 -8.86 -10.09
CA ARG A 99 -28.52 -9.31 -9.59
C ARG A 99 -27.65 -8.13 -9.15
N TYR A 100 -27.55 -7.08 -9.95
CA TYR A 100 -26.78 -5.88 -9.62
C TYR A 100 -27.26 -5.20 -8.33
N LYS A 101 -28.59 -5.11 -8.14
CA LYS A 101 -29.19 -4.61 -6.89
C LYS A 101 -28.67 -5.32 -5.63
N LYS A 102 -28.48 -6.64 -5.70
CA LYS A 102 -27.94 -7.42 -4.57
C LYS A 102 -26.43 -7.21 -4.39
N MET A 103 -25.70 -7.05 -5.49
CA MET A 103 -24.24 -6.97 -5.49
C MET A 103 -23.69 -5.61 -5.03
N ILE A 104 -24.34 -4.50 -5.39
CA ILE A 104 -23.86 -3.11 -5.21
C ILE A 104 -23.32 -2.77 -3.81
N ASN A 105 -23.80 -3.44 -2.75
CA ASN A 105 -23.34 -3.17 -1.38
C ASN A 105 -22.07 -3.94 -0.99
N THR A 106 -21.71 -4.99 -1.72
CA THR A 106 -20.65 -5.95 -1.36
C THR A 106 -19.55 -6.06 -2.42
N THR A 107 -19.68 -5.33 -3.52
CA THR A 107 -18.81 -5.46 -4.70
C THR A 107 -17.51 -4.65 -4.55
N SER A 108 -16.39 -5.19 -5.02
CA SER A 108 -15.10 -4.48 -5.06
C SER A 108 -15.08 -3.28 -6.01
N ALA A 109 -14.09 -2.40 -5.87
CA ALA A 109 -13.92 -1.20 -6.70
C ALA A 109 -13.97 -1.48 -8.21
N LYS A 110 -13.20 -2.46 -8.67
CA LYS A 110 -13.10 -2.83 -10.09
C LYS A 110 -14.41 -3.39 -10.64
N MET A 111 -15.08 -4.23 -9.83
CA MET A 111 -16.34 -4.83 -10.25
C MET A 111 -17.49 -3.82 -10.22
N MET A 112 -17.45 -2.81 -9.33
CA MET A 112 -18.40 -1.70 -9.34
C MET A 112 -18.30 -0.87 -10.63
N LEU A 113 -17.09 -0.61 -11.12
CA LEU A 113 -16.86 0.04 -12.42
C LEU A 113 -17.42 -0.79 -13.58
N GLN A 114 -17.18 -2.11 -13.57
CA GLN A 114 -17.71 -3.01 -14.59
C GLN A 114 -19.24 -3.06 -14.59
N VAL A 115 -19.86 -3.15 -13.41
CA VAL A 115 -21.33 -3.13 -13.29
C VAL A 115 -21.88 -1.78 -13.78
N ALA A 116 -21.26 -0.66 -13.42
CA ALA A 116 -21.70 0.65 -13.86
C ALA A 116 -21.66 0.82 -15.40
N HIS A 117 -20.60 0.32 -16.05
CA HIS A 117 -20.50 0.29 -17.51
C HIS A 117 -21.55 -0.62 -18.16
N ASP A 118 -21.81 -1.79 -17.58
CA ASP A 118 -22.81 -2.72 -18.11
C ASP A 118 -24.23 -2.16 -17.96
N GLU A 119 -24.57 -1.55 -16.81
CA GLU A 119 -25.86 -0.88 -16.61
C GLU A 119 -26.08 0.25 -17.64
N LEU A 120 -25.07 1.08 -17.88
CA LEU A 120 -25.10 2.10 -18.94
C LEU A 120 -25.32 1.47 -20.31
N SER A 121 -24.59 0.42 -20.66
CA SER A 121 -24.74 -0.27 -21.95
C SER A 121 -26.15 -0.83 -22.13
N LEU A 122 -26.73 -1.44 -21.08
CA LEU A 122 -28.09 -1.98 -21.11
C LEU A 122 -29.14 -0.88 -21.26
N ILE A 123 -29.02 0.23 -20.52
CA ILE A 123 -29.95 1.36 -20.64
C ILE A 123 -29.82 2.03 -22.01
N ASN A 124 -28.59 2.21 -22.50
CA ASN A 124 -28.32 2.79 -23.82
C ASN A 124 -28.89 1.93 -24.96
N SER A 125 -28.96 0.61 -24.79
CA SER A 125 -29.62 -0.28 -25.77
C SER A 125 -31.13 -0.04 -25.90
N GLN A 126 -31.76 0.63 -24.93
CA GLN A 126 -33.19 0.90 -24.84
C GLN A 126 -33.50 2.39 -24.62
N MET A 127 -32.67 3.30 -25.17
CA MET A 127 -32.78 4.74 -24.90
C MET A 127 -34.14 5.34 -25.20
N ALA A 128 -34.81 4.95 -26.28
CA ALA A 128 -36.13 5.49 -26.63
C ALA A 128 -37.18 5.19 -25.54
N ALA A 129 -37.19 3.96 -25.02
CA ALA A 129 -38.06 3.57 -23.92
C ALA A 129 -37.62 4.22 -22.59
N ALA A 130 -36.32 4.43 -22.39
CA ALA A 130 -35.78 5.11 -21.23
C ALA A 130 -36.22 6.58 -21.16
N GLN A 131 -36.13 7.31 -22.28
CA GLN A 131 -36.60 8.70 -22.39
C GLN A 131 -38.11 8.82 -22.20
N ALA A 132 -38.88 7.86 -22.72
CA ALA A 132 -40.34 7.82 -22.50
C ALA A 132 -40.72 7.62 -21.02
N LEU A 133 -39.84 6.99 -20.22
CA LEU A 133 -40.00 6.82 -18.77
C LEU A 133 -39.47 8.00 -17.94
N GLY A 134 -39.01 9.08 -18.59
CA GLY A 134 -38.55 10.30 -17.94
C GLY A 134 -37.05 10.34 -17.61
N LEU A 135 -36.23 9.50 -18.26
CA LEU A 135 -34.78 9.62 -18.16
C LEU A 135 -34.30 10.89 -18.87
N ASP A 136 -33.74 11.82 -18.09
CA ASP A 136 -33.14 13.05 -18.62
C ASP A 136 -31.68 12.81 -19.05
N SER A 137 -31.29 13.45 -20.14
CA SER A 137 -29.90 13.58 -20.60
C SER A 137 -28.95 14.06 -19.50
N SER A 138 -29.36 15.04 -18.70
CA SER A 138 -28.52 15.58 -17.60
C SER A 138 -28.19 14.54 -16.53
N PHE A 139 -29.11 13.59 -16.30
CA PHE A 139 -28.91 12.52 -15.33
C PHE A 139 -27.88 11.50 -15.83
N MET A 140 -27.91 11.18 -17.12
CA MET A 140 -26.95 10.28 -17.75
C MET A 140 -25.56 10.90 -17.80
N ASP A 141 -25.46 12.17 -18.20
CA ASP A 141 -24.19 12.90 -18.23
C ASP A 141 -23.56 12.97 -16.83
N GLY A 142 -24.37 13.25 -15.80
CA GLY A 142 -23.92 13.27 -14.41
C GLY A 142 -23.47 11.89 -13.91
N PHE A 143 -24.11 10.81 -14.37
CA PHE A 143 -23.67 9.45 -14.03
C PHE A 143 -22.34 9.09 -14.72
N GLU A 144 -22.19 9.43 -15.99
CA GLU A 144 -20.94 9.23 -16.74
C GLU A 144 -19.78 10.03 -16.14
N GLU A 145 -20.02 11.26 -15.70
CA GLU A 145 -19.04 12.09 -15.00
C GLU A 145 -18.59 11.45 -13.67
N MET A 146 -19.54 10.94 -12.86
CA MET A 146 -19.21 10.24 -11.62
C MET A 146 -18.44 8.94 -11.86
N LEU A 147 -18.77 8.20 -12.91
CA LEU A 147 -18.05 7.00 -13.31
C LEU A 147 -16.61 7.35 -13.70
N ALA A 148 -16.42 8.36 -14.55
CA ALA A 148 -15.10 8.85 -14.96
C ALA A 148 -14.28 9.34 -13.76
N GLY A 149 -14.89 10.10 -12.85
CA GLY A 149 -14.27 10.57 -11.62
C GLY A 149 -13.82 9.43 -10.70
N TYR A 150 -14.66 8.40 -10.52
CA TYR A 150 -14.28 7.23 -9.74
C TYR A 150 -13.15 6.42 -10.41
N GLN A 151 -13.19 6.24 -11.72
CA GLN A 151 -12.14 5.55 -12.48
C GLN A 151 -10.81 6.29 -12.38
N GLN A 152 -10.82 7.62 -12.49
CA GLN A 152 -9.64 8.45 -12.31
C GLN A 152 -9.10 8.36 -10.88
N ALA A 153 -9.97 8.45 -9.86
CA ALA A 153 -9.57 8.32 -8.47
C ALA A 153 -8.97 6.94 -8.18
N PHE A 154 -9.57 5.86 -8.69
CA PHE A 154 -9.06 4.49 -8.57
C PHE A 154 -7.65 4.35 -9.16
N ASN A 155 -7.46 4.81 -10.40
CA ASN A 155 -6.17 4.77 -11.08
C ASN A 155 -5.13 5.64 -10.37
N THR A 156 -5.53 6.81 -9.87
CA THR A 156 -4.65 7.73 -9.16
C THR A 156 -4.17 7.13 -7.84
N THR A 157 -5.06 6.54 -7.04
CA THR A 157 -4.69 5.83 -5.82
C THR A 157 -3.72 4.70 -6.13
N GLN A 158 -4.00 3.88 -7.15
CA GLN A 158 -3.12 2.77 -7.53
C GLN A 158 -1.72 3.25 -7.94
N ASN A 159 -1.64 4.24 -8.82
CA ASN A 159 -0.38 4.85 -9.26
C ASN A 159 0.41 5.44 -8.08
N GLN A 160 -0.27 6.12 -7.14
CA GLN A 160 0.39 6.68 -5.96
C GLN A 160 0.97 5.59 -5.05
N LEU A 161 0.27 4.47 -4.88
CA LEU A 161 0.74 3.32 -4.11
C LEU A 161 1.94 2.64 -4.78
N ASP A 162 1.90 2.49 -6.11
CA ASP A 162 2.98 1.90 -6.89
C ASP A 162 4.24 2.78 -6.88
N VAL A 163 4.08 4.10 -7.04
CA VAL A 163 5.16 5.08 -6.87
C VAL A 163 5.74 4.98 -5.46
N ARG A 164 4.90 4.89 -4.42
CA ARG A 164 5.37 4.76 -3.04
C ARG A 164 6.19 3.49 -2.81
N ARG A 165 5.79 2.37 -3.42
CA ARG A 165 6.53 1.10 -3.37
C ARG A 165 7.89 1.27 -4.05
N ALA A 166 7.91 1.80 -5.27
CA ALA A 166 9.14 2.07 -6.01
C ALA A 166 10.09 3.01 -5.24
N GLU A 167 9.58 4.07 -4.61
CA GLU A 167 10.39 4.98 -3.80
C GLU A 167 10.96 4.30 -2.55
N ARG A 168 10.21 3.40 -1.88
CA ARG A 168 10.74 2.61 -0.77
C ARG A 168 11.85 1.66 -1.22
N ASP A 169 11.69 1.01 -2.36
CA ASP A 169 12.71 0.12 -2.93
C ASP A 169 13.97 0.91 -3.31
N ALA A 170 13.81 2.10 -3.89
CA ALA A 170 14.89 3.03 -4.17
C ALA A 170 15.60 3.50 -2.89
N VAL A 171 14.86 3.89 -1.85
CA VAL A 171 15.41 4.27 -0.54
C VAL A 171 16.22 3.12 0.08
N ASN A 172 15.69 1.90 0.06
CA ASN A 172 16.39 0.72 0.57
C ASN A 172 17.67 0.42 -0.22
N THR A 173 17.63 0.60 -1.54
CA THR A 173 18.80 0.44 -2.41
C THR A 173 19.87 1.49 -2.11
N LEU A 174 19.49 2.77 -2.01
CA LEU A 174 20.40 3.85 -1.63
C LEU A 174 21.02 3.65 -0.24
N ILE A 175 20.25 3.15 0.74
CA ILE A 175 20.80 2.80 2.05
C ILE A 175 21.86 1.69 1.95
N LYS A 176 21.61 0.66 1.13
CA LYS A 176 22.59 -0.42 0.89
C LYS A 176 23.86 0.13 0.22
N GLU A 177 23.72 0.99 -0.77
CA GLU A 177 24.84 1.62 -1.47
C GLU A 177 25.65 2.53 -0.54
N CYS A 178 24.99 3.41 0.23
CA CYS A 178 25.63 4.23 1.25
C CYS A 178 26.40 3.38 2.27
N ASN A 179 25.80 2.28 2.73
CA ASN A 179 26.47 1.35 3.65
C ASN A 179 27.66 0.64 3.02
N THR A 180 27.59 0.33 1.72
CA THR A 180 28.67 -0.28 0.95
C THR A 180 29.85 0.68 0.84
N ILE A 181 29.60 1.93 0.43
CA ILE A 181 30.63 3.00 0.40
C ILE A 181 31.25 3.19 1.78
N LEU A 182 30.42 3.27 2.83
CA LEU A 182 30.93 3.42 4.18
C LEU A 182 31.80 2.23 4.60
N ARG A 183 31.38 0.99 4.33
CA ARG A 183 32.09 -0.22 4.79
C ARG A 183 33.38 -0.51 4.02
N PHE A 184 33.36 -0.36 2.71
CA PHE A 184 34.46 -0.78 1.85
C PHE A 184 35.43 0.34 1.50
N GLU A 185 34.98 1.60 1.52
CA GLU A 185 35.82 2.73 1.14
C GLU A 185 36.16 3.60 2.37
N LEU A 186 35.15 4.24 2.98
CA LEU A 186 35.37 5.24 4.03
C LEU A 186 35.87 4.63 5.36
N ASP A 187 35.36 3.47 5.78
CA ASP A 187 35.82 2.78 6.99
C ASP A 187 37.30 2.39 6.88
N GLN A 188 37.72 1.91 5.70
CA GLN A 188 39.12 1.53 5.44
C GLN A 188 40.01 2.78 5.44
N PHE A 189 39.57 3.84 4.77
CA PHE A 189 40.27 5.12 4.74
C PHE A 189 40.44 5.72 6.15
N VAL A 190 39.38 5.76 6.95
CA VAL A 190 39.43 6.31 8.32
C VAL A 190 40.34 5.47 9.22
N ARG A 191 40.37 4.14 9.05
CA ARG A 191 41.30 3.28 9.80
C ARG A 191 42.74 3.50 9.37
N PHE A 192 43.00 3.67 8.08
CA PHE A 192 44.33 3.94 7.54
C PHE A 192 44.89 5.27 8.08
N ASN A 193 44.09 6.34 8.09
CA ASN A 193 44.50 7.65 8.60
C ASN A 193 44.30 7.83 10.12
N ALA A 194 43.94 6.76 10.85
CA ALA A 194 43.72 6.83 12.30
C ALA A 194 44.95 7.27 13.11
N PRO A 195 46.21 6.92 12.74
CA PRO A 195 47.40 7.41 13.43
C PRO A 195 47.61 8.93 13.28
N GLU A 196 47.31 9.48 12.10
CA GLU A 196 47.46 10.91 11.78
C GLU A 196 46.32 11.75 12.37
N ASN A 197 45.09 11.22 12.36
CA ASN A 197 43.93 11.93 12.88
C ASN A 197 43.07 11.05 13.80
N GLN A 198 43.49 10.98 15.06
CA GLN A 198 42.83 10.18 16.08
C GLN A 198 41.42 10.69 16.42
N VAL A 199 41.17 12.00 16.29
CA VAL A 199 39.88 12.64 16.60
C VAL A 199 38.83 12.24 15.58
N LEU A 200 39.17 12.30 14.27
CA LEU A 200 38.32 11.81 13.19
C LEU A 200 37.95 10.34 13.40
N ALA A 201 38.93 9.48 13.64
CA ALA A 201 38.72 8.05 13.80
C ALA A 201 37.79 7.73 14.99
N LYS A 202 37.99 8.39 16.15
CA LYS A 202 37.16 8.20 17.34
C LYS A 202 35.71 8.66 17.10
N ASN A 203 35.51 9.84 16.52
CA ASN A 203 34.17 10.38 16.26
C ASN A 203 33.42 9.55 15.22
N PHE A 204 34.09 9.15 14.14
CA PHE A 204 33.52 8.33 13.09
C PHE A 204 33.16 6.92 13.59
N GLN A 205 34.05 6.26 14.36
CA GLN A 205 33.77 4.95 14.96
C GLN A 205 32.60 4.98 15.95
N ARG A 206 32.43 6.07 16.71
CA ARG A 206 31.26 6.25 17.61
C ARG A 206 29.94 6.25 16.85
N LEU A 207 29.89 6.92 15.70
CA LEU A 207 28.70 6.96 14.84
C LEU A 207 28.45 5.64 14.08
N ARG A 208 29.53 4.94 13.71
CA ARG A 208 29.48 3.63 13.01
C ARG A 208 29.22 2.45 13.95
N ARG A 209 29.41 2.61 15.27
CA ARG A 209 29.12 1.56 16.25
C ARG A 209 27.65 1.17 16.18
N VAL A 210 27.39 -0.09 15.82
CA VAL A 210 26.07 -0.70 15.99
C VAL A 210 25.80 -0.75 17.49
N LYS A 211 24.83 0.05 17.97
CA LYS A 211 24.30 -0.09 19.32
C LYS A 211 23.66 -1.47 19.38
N ARG A 212 24.36 -2.48 19.91
CA ARG A 212 23.76 -3.78 20.22
C ARG A 212 22.62 -3.46 21.18
N ALA A 213 21.38 -3.78 20.78
CA ALA A 213 20.24 -3.52 21.61
C ALA A 213 20.43 -4.28 22.92
N SER A 214 20.63 -3.54 24.02
CA SER A 214 20.34 -4.06 25.35
C SER A 214 18.85 -4.40 25.36
N SER A 215 18.50 -5.62 25.73
CA SER A 215 17.17 -6.23 25.62
C SER A 215 16.10 -5.61 26.53
N LYS A 216 16.21 -4.33 26.87
CA LYS A 216 15.31 -3.68 27.82
C LYS A 216 15.19 -2.19 27.52
N SER A 217 14.39 -1.85 26.52
CA SER A 217 13.73 -0.55 26.44
C SER A 217 12.57 -0.67 25.45
N GLY A 218 11.36 -0.64 25.98
CA GLY A 218 10.14 -0.51 25.21
C GLY A 218 10.22 0.78 24.40
N ASN A 219 10.40 0.63 23.10
CA ASN A 219 10.17 1.69 22.14
C ASN A 219 9.00 1.18 21.32
N ASN A 220 7.92 1.97 21.24
CA ASN A 220 6.72 1.71 20.44
C ASN A 220 7.07 1.73 18.94
N MET A 221 7.88 0.77 18.51
CA MET A 221 8.24 0.53 17.12
C MET A 221 7.42 -0.66 16.69
N THR A 222 6.34 -0.35 16.02
CA THR A 222 5.39 -1.32 15.57
C THR A 222 5.57 -1.62 14.08
N SER A 223 5.35 -2.87 13.73
CA SER A 223 5.34 -3.42 12.39
C SER A 223 3.90 -3.49 11.90
N ASP A 224 3.72 -3.66 10.59
CA ASP A 224 2.40 -3.76 10.00
C ASP A 224 2.33 -4.92 9.00
N ILE A 225 1.16 -5.55 8.95
CA ILE A 225 0.84 -6.59 7.98
C ILE A 225 -0.34 -6.09 7.18
N THR A 226 -0.16 -6.00 5.88
CA THR A 226 -1.23 -5.74 4.92
C THR A 226 -1.45 -6.95 4.04
N GLY A 227 -2.63 -7.05 3.45
CA GLY A 227 -2.92 -8.17 2.60
C GLY A 227 -4.30 -8.13 2.01
N THR A 228 -4.54 -9.03 1.08
CA THR A 228 -5.85 -9.23 0.47
C THR A 228 -6.30 -10.66 0.64
N VAL A 229 -7.61 -10.85 0.76
CA VAL A 229 -8.25 -12.17 0.77
C VAL A 229 -9.08 -12.30 -0.49
N SER A 230 -8.81 -13.34 -1.27
CA SER A 230 -9.46 -13.57 -2.57
C SER A 230 -9.94 -15.01 -2.71
N ASP A 231 -11.01 -15.22 -3.48
CA ASP A 231 -11.50 -16.53 -3.85
C ASP A 231 -10.65 -17.09 -4.99
N THR A 232 -10.11 -18.29 -4.78
CA THR A 232 -9.23 -18.99 -5.73
C THR A 232 -9.95 -19.39 -7.02
N THR A 233 -11.28 -19.58 -6.94
CA THR A 233 -12.11 -20.05 -8.07
C THR A 233 -12.55 -18.89 -8.96
N THR A 234 -12.99 -17.79 -8.34
CA THR A 234 -13.54 -16.64 -9.06
C THR A 234 -12.52 -15.51 -9.27
N GLY A 235 -11.44 -15.51 -8.51
CA GLY A 235 -10.46 -14.42 -8.46
C GLY A 235 -11.00 -13.14 -7.80
N LEU A 236 -12.23 -13.17 -7.27
CA LEU A 236 -12.88 -12.02 -6.63
C LEU A 236 -12.40 -11.88 -5.19
N PRO A 237 -12.30 -10.65 -4.66
CA PRO A 237 -11.99 -10.43 -3.26
C PRO A 237 -13.12 -10.94 -2.34
N VAL A 238 -12.73 -11.43 -1.15
CA VAL A 238 -13.65 -11.96 -0.14
C VAL A 238 -13.81 -10.93 0.97
N ALA A 239 -14.97 -10.27 0.97
CA ALA A 239 -15.36 -9.35 2.03
C ALA A 239 -15.87 -10.09 3.26
N GLY A 240 -15.62 -9.55 4.47
CA GLY A 240 -16.12 -10.14 5.71
C GLY A 240 -15.30 -11.34 6.22
N ALA A 241 -14.13 -11.61 5.66
CA ALA A 241 -13.22 -12.65 6.14
C ALA A 241 -12.53 -12.19 7.43
N LEU A 242 -12.60 -13.01 8.46
CA LEU A 242 -11.92 -12.77 9.73
C LEU A 242 -10.47 -13.22 9.61
N VAL A 243 -9.53 -12.27 9.62
CA VAL A 243 -8.10 -12.55 9.74
C VAL A 243 -7.71 -12.37 11.20
N LYS A 244 -6.96 -13.32 11.76
CA LYS A 244 -6.58 -13.33 13.17
C LYS A 244 -5.11 -13.64 13.36
N ILE A 245 -4.47 -12.88 14.24
CA ILE A 245 -3.16 -13.17 14.81
C ILE A 245 -3.35 -14.04 16.05
N ILE A 246 -2.78 -15.24 16.02
CA ILE A 246 -3.04 -16.26 17.04
C ILE A 246 -2.46 -15.85 18.40
N GLU A 247 -1.21 -15.38 18.42
CA GLU A 247 -0.45 -15.10 19.65
C GLU A 247 -1.02 -13.93 20.46
N GLN A 248 -1.51 -12.91 19.76
CA GLN A 248 -2.01 -11.66 20.35
C GLN A 248 -3.55 -11.65 20.48
N GLY A 249 -4.23 -12.60 19.83
CA GLY A 249 -5.69 -12.67 19.77
C GLY A 249 -6.34 -11.53 18.97
N TRP A 250 -5.54 -10.71 18.28
CA TRP A 250 -6.03 -9.60 17.47
C TRP A 250 -6.70 -10.13 16.20
N SER A 251 -7.83 -9.53 15.84
CA SER A 251 -8.55 -9.91 14.64
C SER A 251 -9.05 -8.68 13.91
N VAL A 252 -8.96 -8.71 12.59
CA VAL A 252 -9.54 -7.73 11.68
C VAL A 252 -10.43 -8.46 10.69
N THR A 253 -11.44 -7.76 10.21
CA THR A 253 -12.34 -8.28 9.18
C THR A 253 -11.99 -7.60 7.86
N THR A 254 -11.89 -8.38 6.78
CA THR A 254 -11.60 -7.82 5.46
C THR A 254 -12.73 -6.91 4.99
N ASP A 255 -12.34 -5.83 4.31
CA ASP A 255 -13.29 -4.90 3.72
C ASP A 255 -13.91 -5.43 2.42
N ALA A 256 -14.70 -4.59 1.74
CA ALA A 256 -15.36 -4.95 0.48
C ALA A 256 -14.38 -5.22 -0.68
N ASP A 257 -13.14 -4.74 -0.59
CA ASP A 257 -12.06 -5.00 -1.55
C ASP A 257 -11.22 -6.22 -1.14
N GLY A 258 -11.59 -6.90 -0.05
CA GLY A 258 -10.87 -8.05 0.50
C GLY A 258 -9.61 -7.66 1.25
N ASP A 259 -9.36 -6.36 1.44
CA ASP A 259 -8.16 -5.85 2.07
C ASP A 259 -8.24 -6.00 3.59
N PHE A 260 -7.11 -6.33 4.21
CA PHE A 260 -6.93 -6.28 5.66
C PHE A 260 -5.62 -5.59 6.03
N LEU A 261 -5.62 -4.96 7.20
CA LEU A 261 -4.48 -4.28 7.79
C LEU A 261 -4.43 -4.62 9.27
N PHE A 262 -3.27 -5.12 9.71
CA PHE A 262 -2.86 -5.07 11.11
C PHE A 262 -1.75 -4.05 11.22
N ASP A 263 -2.01 -2.97 11.93
CA ASP A 263 -1.01 -2.02 12.35
C ASP A 263 -0.61 -2.26 13.81
N GLU A 264 0.38 -1.51 14.25
CA GLU A 264 0.79 -1.50 15.65
C GLU A 264 1.33 -2.84 16.21
N LEU A 265 1.84 -3.74 15.35
CA LEU A 265 2.32 -5.06 15.76
C LEU A 265 3.70 -5.03 16.41
N PRO A 266 3.92 -5.71 17.54
CA PRO A 266 5.26 -5.87 18.10
C PRO A 266 6.11 -6.77 17.18
N ALA A 267 7.42 -6.49 17.13
CA ALA A 267 8.37 -7.38 16.47
C ALA A 267 8.43 -8.74 17.18
N GLY A 268 8.55 -9.81 16.41
CA GLY A 268 8.54 -11.18 16.92
C GLY A 268 7.89 -12.17 15.96
N HIS A 269 7.73 -13.40 16.44
CA HIS A 269 7.03 -14.44 15.71
C HIS A 269 5.52 -14.15 15.72
N ILE A 270 4.90 -14.18 14.54
CA ILE A 270 3.47 -13.96 14.36
C ILE A 270 2.90 -15.03 13.42
N THR A 271 1.74 -15.54 13.79
CA THR A 271 1.00 -16.53 13.01
C THR A 271 -0.36 -15.96 12.59
N LEU A 272 -0.58 -15.86 11.28
CA LEU A 272 -1.83 -15.41 10.68
C LEU A 272 -2.73 -16.59 10.31
N SER A 273 -3.97 -16.52 10.76
CA SER A 273 -5.07 -17.38 10.34
C SER A 273 -6.15 -16.56 9.65
N CYS A 274 -6.87 -17.16 8.71
CA CYS A 274 -7.97 -16.51 8.01
C CYS A 274 -9.18 -17.45 7.99
N HIS A 275 -10.37 -16.91 8.21
CA HIS A 275 -11.62 -17.65 8.16
C HIS A 275 -12.71 -16.80 7.52
N ALA A 276 -13.46 -17.37 6.58
CA ALA A 276 -14.64 -16.74 6.01
C ALA A 276 -15.80 -17.74 5.94
N PRO A 277 -17.04 -17.35 6.31
CA PRO A 277 -18.19 -18.23 6.19
C PRO A 277 -18.37 -18.75 4.75
N GLY A 278 -18.52 -20.07 4.60
CA GLY A 278 -18.69 -20.71 3.29
C GLY A 278 -17.39 -20.97 2.51
N TYR A 279 -16.23 -20.74 3.11
CA TYR A 279 -14.91 -21.05 2.55
C TYR A 279 -14.15 -22.07 3.40
N GLU A 280 -13.27 -22.84 2.74
CA GLU A 280 -12.29 -23.69 3.40
C GLU A 280 -11.27 -22.82 4.15
N VAL A 281 -10.80 -23.31 5.30
CA VAL A 281 -9.77 -22.64 6.08
C VAL A 281 -8.43 -22.84 5.36
N PRO A 282 -7.72 -21.76 4.95
CA PRO A 282 -6.44 -21.86 4.27
C PRO A 282 -5.33 -22.24 5.25
N GLU A 283 -4.17 -22.60 4.72
CA GLU A 283 -2.99 -22.88 5.53
C GLU A 283 -2.56 -21.65 6.34
N ILE A 284 -2.15 -21.91 7.58
CA ILE A 284 -1.75 -20.86 8.52
C ILE A 284 -0.39 -20.31 8.10
N ALA A 285 -0.22 -18.99 8.10
CA ALA A 285 1.02 -18.36 7.65
C ALA A 285 1.82 -17.84 8.84
N SER A 286 3.05 -18.32 9.00
CA SER A 286 3.95 -17.92 10.09
C SER A 286 5.08 -17.01 9.57
N PHE A 287 5.28 -15.88 10.24
CA PHE A 287 6.29 -14.89 9.89
C PHE A 287 7.16 -14.57 11.11
N GLU A 288 8.43 -14.23 10.84
CA GLU A 288 9.31 -13.63 11.83
C GLU A 288 9.43 -12.14 11.50
N LEU A 289 8.65 -11.31 12.19
CA LEU A 289 8.60 -9.88 11.93
C LEU A 289 9.77 -9.17 12.58
N GLY A 290 10.54 -8.46 11.77
CA GLY A 290 11.54 -7.53 12.25
C GLY A 290 10.92 -6.27 12.89
N LEU A 291 11.77 -5.40 13.43
CA LEU A 291 11.36 -4.07 13.92
C LEU A 291 10.97 -3.15 12.75
N ASN A 292 9.73 -2.62 12.77
CA ASN A 292 9.15 -1.76 11.71
C ASN A 292 9.17 -2.49 10.36
N ASP A 293 8.77 -3.76 10.37
CA ASP A 293 8.62 -4.58 9.18
C ASP A 293 7.24 -4.35 8.57
N HIS A 294 7.15 -4.39 7.24
CA HIS A 294 5.88 -4.29 6.53
C HIS A 294 5.73 -5.54 5.66
N VAL A 295 4.89 -6.45 6.08
CA VAL A 295 4.67 -7.71 5.38
C VAL A 295 3.38 -7.62 4.57
N VAL A 296 3.47 -7.95 3.27
CA VAL A 296 2.30 -8.13 2.41
C VAL A 296 2.01 -9.61 2.33
N TRP A 297 0.85 -10.05 2.81
CA TRP A 297 0.42 -11.44 2.72
C TRP A 297 -0.99 -11.58 2.17
N ASN A 298 -1.14 -12.34 1.08
CA ASN A 298 -2.44 -12.51 0.44
C ASN A 298 -2.97 -13.92 0.69
N PHE A 299 -4.16 -14.03 1.26
CA PHE A 299 -4.85 -15.31 1.40
C PHE A 299 -5.67 -15.61 0.15
N LYS A 300 -5.60 -16.87 -0.29
CA LYS A 300 -6.46 -17.41 -1.33
C LYS A 300 -7.35 -18.46 -0.68
N LEU A 301 -8.65 -18.17 -0.62
CA LEU A 301 -9.66 -19.05 -0.05
C LEU A 301 -10.29 -19.89 -1.14
N LYS A 302 -10.63 -21.14 -0.83
CA LYS A 302 -11.41 -22.00 -1.72
C LYS A 302 -12.81 -22.11 -1.17
N LYS A 303 -13.83 -21.87 -2.00
CA LYS A 303 -15.22 -21.96 -1.57
C LYS A 303 -15.56 -23.42 -1.25
N LEU A 304 -16.20 -23.67 -0.11
CA LEU A 304 -16.72 -25.00 0.21
C LEU A 304 -17.74 -25.37 -0.86
N ALA A 305 -17.59 -26.54 -1.49
CA ALA A 305 -18.62 -27.05 -2.38
C ALA A 305 -19.92 -27.13 -1.57
N SER A 306 -20.96 -26.43 -2.02
CA SER A 306 -22.29 -26.55 -1.43
C SER A 306 -22.70 -28.01 -1.57
N GLY A 307 -22.61 -28.76 -0.47
CA GLY A 307 -23.21 -30.07 -0.36
C GLY A 307 -24.69 -29.95 -0.68
N SER A 308 -25.08 -30.70 -1.71
CA SER A 308 -26.43 -31.14 -2.08
C SER A 308 -27.32 -31.44 -0.89
#